data_AF-A0A2V6Z1Q5-F1
#
_entry.id   AF-A0A2V6Z1Q5-F1
#
_cell.length_a   1.000
_cell.length_b   1.000
_cell.length_c   1.000
_cell.angle_alpha   90.00
_cell.angle_beta   90.00
_cell.angle_gamma   90.00
#
_symmetry.space_group_name_H-M   'P 1'
#
loop_
_entity.id
_entity.type
_entity.pdbx_description
1 polymer ?
#
loop_
_entity_poly.entity_id
_entity_poly.type
_entity_poly.pdbx_seq_one_letter_code
_entity_poly.pdbx_strand_id
1 'polypeptide(L)'
;MSSCWRILLGLSAVLATACSSLVAPYRQYEIRFDAPARPPLGGSPSDSEPIDSIAWLMHHRLDLPFPPDIKVYVFVNEAAFVDGLNKIAGEKSEEARERRFAFGVATRGALFLRGDYLARMNLAGRASLIAHELTHISQDRLRQGGRARPAQWVLEGHAEWVKFKVVDLLGYRAYAESRDIMVRAALGSTIQSFPDLPALTDNAAWIEATRRIGAMATYGQAFLAVDWLVEQYGNAKLLEFLGRFALDADPREHWRTVFPLSYREFADKFRTRLEGLGRPRPPAPRGS
;
A
#
# COMPACT_ATOMS: atom_id res chain seq x y z
N MET A 1 8.62 -50.21 74.63
CA MET A 1 7.58 -50.72 73.70
C MET A 1 6.91 -49.52 73.05
N SER A 2 6.98 -49.45 71.71
CA SER A 2 5.97 -48.84 70.81
C SER A 2 5.71 -47.33 70.98
N SER A 3 6.37 -46.45 70.22
CA SER A 3 6.08 -46.08 68.83
C SER A 3 4.68 -45.49 68.61
N CYS A 4 4.61 -44.19 68.31
CA CYS A 4 3.62 -43.60 67.40
C CYS A 4 4.04 -42.15 67.06
N TRP A 5 4.88 -42.00 66.04
CA TRP A 5 5.07 -40.72 65.34
C TRP A 5 3.78 -40.37 64.59
N ARG A 6 3.25 -39.16 64.81
CA ARG A 6 2.21 -38.58 63.97
C ARG A 6 2.89 -37.93 62.76
N ILE A 7 2.72 -38.55 61.59
CA ILE A 7 3.10 -37.97 60.30
C ILE A 7 2.08 -36.86 59.98
N LEU A 8 2.56 -35.62 59.93
CA LEU A 8 1.87 -34.47 59.34
C LEU A 8 2.02 -34.56 57.82
N LEU A 9 0.97 -34.98 57.12
CA LEU A 9 0.88 -34.84 55.66
C LEU A 9 0.59 -33.36 55.33
N GLY A 10 1.65 -32.61 55.04
CA GLY A 10 1.54 -31.30 54.42
C GLY A 10 1.13 -31.46 52.96
N LEU A 11 -0.14 -31.18 52.66
CA LEU A 11 -0.61 -30.96 51.30
C LEU A 11 -0.02 -29.64 50.79
N SER A 12 1.14 -29.73 50.16
CA SER A 12 1.69 -28.63 49.36
C SER A 12 0.88 -28.54 48.08
N ALA A 13 -0.09 -27.63 48.05
CA ALA A 13 -0.77 -27.25 46.82
C ALA A 13 0.23 -26.54 45.91
N VAL A 14 0.81 -27.30 44.97
CA VAL A 14 1.53 -26.73 43.82
C VAL A 14 0.48 -26.06 42.93
N LEU A 15 0.26 -24.77 43.16
CA LEU A 15 -0.39 -23.90 42.18
C LEU A 15 0.59 -23.74 41.01
N ALA A 16 0.51 -24.66 40.05
CA ALA A 16 1.06 -24.44 38.74
C ALA A 16 0.28 -23.28 38.11
N THR A 17 0.80 -22.06 38.25
CA THR A 17 0.45 -20.94 37.38
C THR A 17 0.92 -21.31 35.98
N ALA A 18 0.08 -22.01 35.23
CA ALA A 18 0.20 -22.06 33.79
C ALA A 18 0.04 -20.61 33.30
N CYS A 19 1.16 -19.93 33.09
CA CYS A 19 1.21 -18.79 32.20
C CYS A 19 0.84 -19.31 30.82
N SER A 20 -0.46 -19.40 30.54
CA SER A 20 -0.98 -19.45 29.19
C SER A 20 -0.57 -18.12 28.56
N SER A 21 0.60 -18.08 27.94
CA SER A 21 0.93 -17.03 26.99
C SER A 21 -0.12 -17.15 25.90
N LEU A 22 -1.20 -16.36 26.00
CA LEU A 22 -2.17 -16.20 24.93
C LEU A 22 -1.35 -15.81 23.70
N VAL A 23 -1.26 -16.73 22.73
CA VAL A 23 -0.60 -16.46 21.45
C VAL A 23 -1.32 -15.25 20.89
N ALA A 24 -0.59 -14.16 20.69
CA ALA A 24 -1.16 -12.94 20.11
C ALA A 24 -1.87 -13.31 18.80
N PRO A 25 -3.06 -12.74 18.50
CA PRO A 25 -3.83 -13.11 17.32
C PRO A 25 -3.24 -12.50 16.03
N TYR A 26 -1.92 -12.34 16.00
CA TYR A 26 -1.13 -11.84 14.90
C TYR A 26 0.32 -12.33 14.99
N ARG A 27 0.98 -12.39 13.83
CA ARG A 27 2.45 -12.45 13.75
C ARG A 27 3.00 -11.04 13.57
N GLN A 28 4.12 -10.74 14.22
CA GLN A 28 4.81 -9.46 14.10
C GLN A 28 6.16 -9.66 13.43
N TYR A 29 6.50 -8.76 12.50
CA TYR A 29 7.77 -8.69 11.80
C TYR A 29 8.34 -7.28 11.90
N GLU A 30 9.66 -7.16 11.76
CA GLU A 30 10.36 -5.89 11.63
C GLU A 30 11.04 -5.86 10.27
N ILE A 31 10.77 -4.81 9.50
CA ILE A 31 11.36 -4.63 8.17
C ILE A 31 12.78 -4.11 8.33
N ARG A 32 13.73 -4.74 7.63
CA ARG A 32 15.12 -4.26 7.56
C ARG A 32 15.46 -3.78 6.16
N PHE A 33 15.81 -2.51 6.05
CA PHE A 33 16.19 -1.90 4.77
C PHE A 33 17.67 -2.08 4.45
N ASP A 34 18.55 -2.15 5.44
CA ASP A 34 20.01 -2.03 5.24
C ASP A 34 20.72 -3.33 4.80
N ALA A 35 19.97 -4.30 4.25
CA ALA A 35 20.58 -5.52 3.76
C ALA A 35 21.44 -5.22 2.50
N PRO A 36 22.68 -5.74 2.42
CA PRO A 36 23.60 -5.44 1.31
C PRO A 36 23.14 -6.01 -0.04
N ALA A 37 22.21 -6.96 -0.02
CA ALA A 37 21.58 -7.54 -1.19
C ALA A 37 20.10 -7.82 -0.89
N ARG A 38 19.29 -7.90 -1.96
CA ARG A 38 17.89 -8.31 -1.85
C ARG A 38 17.81 -9.68 -1.15
N PRO A 39 17.04 -9.80 -0.07
CA PRO A 39 16.78 -11.10 0.54
C PRO A 39 16.26 -12.11 -0.51
N PRO A 40 16.75 -13.35 -0.51
CA PRO A 40 16.25 -14.36 -1.44
C PRO A 40 14.82 -14.77 -1.05
N LEU A 41 13.99 -15.05 -2.04
CA LEU A 41 12.71 -15.71 -1.84
C LEU A 41 12.92 -17.22 -2.01
N GLY A 42 12.68 -17.99 -0.95
CA GLY A 42 12.75 -19.45 -1.03
C GLY A 42 11.66 -20.03 -1.94
N GLY A 43 11.73 -21.34 -2.23
CA GLY A 43 10.69 -22.03 -3.02
C GLY A 43 9.32 -22.10 -2.32
N SER A 44 9.30 -21.94 -0.99
CA SER A 44 8.09 -21.80 -0.17
C SER A 44 8.36 -20.73 0.90
N PRO A 45 8.29 -19.44 0.52
CA PRO A 45 8.77 -18.38 1.38
C PRO A 45 7.88 -18.20 2.62
N SER A 46 8.50 -17.94 3.76
CA SER A 46 7.79 -17.47 4.96
C SER A 46 7.13 -16.11 4.71
N ASP A 47 6.18 -15.68 5.55
CA ASP A 47 5.53 -14.37 5.35
C ASP A 47 6.51 -13.18 5.42
N SER A 48 7.63 -13.31 6.16
CA SER A 48 8.66 -12.27 6.28
C SER A 48 9.52 -12.10 5.03
N GLU A 49 9.78 -13.18 4.29
CA GLU A 49 10.67 -13.14 3.12
C GLU A 49 10.16 -12.21 2.00
N PRO A 50 8.87 -12.27 1.58
CA PRO A 50 8.30 -11.29 0.67
C PRO A 50 8.34 -9.88 1.22
N ILE A 51 8.04 -9.68 2.51
CA ILE A 51 8.03 -8.35 3.13
C ILE A 51 9.41 -7.69 2.99
N ASP A 52 10.48 -8.36 3.40
CA ASP A 52 11.83 -7.80 3.35
C ASP A 52 12.32 -7.62 1.90
N SER A 53 12.02 -8.57 1.02
CA SER A 53 12.41 -8.47 -0.40
C SER A 53 11.73 -7.30 -1.12
N ILE A 54 10.44 -7.08 -0.84
CA ILE A 54 9.65 -5.97 -1.39
C ILE A 54 10.16 -4.65 -0.86
N ALA A 55 10.33 -4.53 0.46
CA ALA A 55 10.86 -3.35 1.11
C ALA A 55 12.24 -2.96 0.55
N TRP A 56 13.12 -3.95 0.37
CA TRP A 56 14.43 -3.76 -0.23
C TRP A 56 14.35 -3.21 -1.66
N LEU A 57 13.48 -3.78 -2.51
CA LEU A 57 13.28 -3.32 -3.89
C LEU A 57 12.74 -1.89 -3.94
N MET A 58 11.74 -1.59 -3.11
CA MET A 58 11.15 -0.26 -3.02
C MET A 58 12.21 0.77 -2.62
N HIS A 59 13.04 0.46 -1.62
CA HIS A 59 14.09 1.36 -1.16
C HIS A 59 15.22 1.54 -2.17
N HIS A 60 15.81 0.46 -2.69
CA HIS A 60 17.04 0.50 -3.48
C HIS A 60 16.84 0.60 -5.01
N ARG A 61 15.64 0.28 -5.52
CA ARG A 61 15.36 0.26 -6.96
C ARG A 61 14.36 1.32 -7.38
N LEU A 62 13.52 1.79 -6.45
CA LEU A 62 12.50 2.81 -6.70
C LEU A 62 12.74 4.10 -5.89
N ASP A 63 13.84 4.17 -5.14
CA ASP A 63 14.27 5.33 -4.35
C ASP A 63 13.22 5.80 -3.32
N LEU A 64 12.40 4.88 -2.83
CA LEU A 64 11.35 5.20 -1.86
C LEU A 64 11.96 5.35 -0.45
N PRO A 65 11.77 6.50 0.22
CA PRO A 65 12.24 6.69 1.58
C PRO A 65 11.29 6.00 2.56
N PHE A 66 11.86 5.43 3.62
CA PHE A 66 11.11 4.78 4.68
C PHE A 66 11.58 5.27 6.06
N PRO A 67 10.74 5.21 7.10
CA PRO A 67 11.21 5.23 8.48
C PRO A 67 12.17 4.06 8.75
N PRO A 68 13.15 4.21 9.66
CA PRO A 68 14.11 3.16 9.96
C PRO A 68 13.45 1.92 10.60
N ASP A 69 12.38 2.14 11.37
CA ASP A 69 11.68 1.09 12.11
C ASP A 69 10.24 0.98 11.61
N ILE A 70 9.95 -0.07 10.85
CA ILE A 70 8.58 -0.41 10.44
C ILE A 70 8.22 -1.78 10.99
N LYS A 71 7.09 -1.86 11.68
CA LYS A 71 6.51 -3.11 12.15
C LYS A 71 5.45 -3.61 11.18
N VAL A 72 5.44 -4.90 10.89
CA VAL A 72 4.36 -5.55 10.13
C VAL A 72 3.59 -6.49 11.03
N TYR A 73 2.28 -6.32 11.07
CA TYR A 73 1.36 -7.14 11.83
C TYR A 73 0.48 -7.94 10.87
N VAL A 74 0.57 -9.26 10.90
CA VAL A 74 -0.26 -10.16 10.10
C VAL A 74 -1.28 -10.82 11.02
N PHE A 75 -2.52 -10.33 10.98
CA PHE A 75 -3.60 -10.78 11.87
C PHE A 75 -4.27 -12.03 11.35
N VAL A 76 -4.71 -12.90 12.25
CA VAL A 76 -5.30 -14.19 11.86
C VAL A 76 -6.65 -14.08 11.15
N ASN A 77 -7.42 -13.00 11.39
CA ASN A 77 -8.74 -12.77 10.80
C ASN A 77 -9.20 -11.30 10.93
N GLU A 78 -10.42 -10.99 10.48
CA GLU A 78 -11.06 -9.67 10.58
C GLU A 78 -11.11 -9.08 11.98
N ALA A 79 -11.60 -9.87 12.94
CA ALA A 79 -11.85 -9.37 14.29
C ALA A 79 -10.52 -8.96 14.95
N ALA A 80 -9.49 -9.79 14.80
CA ALA A 80 -8.15 -9.49 15.28
C ALA A 80 -7.52 -8.29 14.55
N PHE A 81 -7.77 -8.14 13.25
CA PHE A 81 -7.31 -7.00 12.47
C PHE A 81 -7.93 -5.67 12.93
N VAL A 82 -9.25 -5.62 13.10
CA VAL A 82 -9.96 -4.42 13.60
C VAL A 82 -9.52 -4.09 15.03
N ASP A 83 -9.37 -5.11 15.88
CA ASP A 83 -8.84 -4.95 17.25
C ASP A 83 -7.41 -4.40 17.24
N GLY A 84 -6.57 -4.86 16.32
CA GLY A 84 -5.22 -4.36 16.10
C GLY A 84 -5.17 -2.90 15.65
N LEU A 85 -6.04 -2.49 14.71
CA LEU A 85 -6.16 -1.08 14.31
C LEU A 85 -6.54 -0.19 15.51
N ASN A 86 -7.46 -0.65 16.36
CA ASN A 86 -7.83 0.11 17.54
C ASN A 86 -6.73 0.16 18.60
N LYS A 87 -6.19 -0.99 19.00
CA LYS A 87 -5.28 -1.10 20.15
C LYS A 87 -3.82 -0.76 19.84
N ILE A 88 -3.36 -1.05 18.62
CA ILE A 88 -1.95 -0.90 18.21
C ILE A 88 -1.79 0.35 17.36
N ALA A 89 -2.64 0.58 16.35
CA ALA A 89 -2.57 1.80 15.54
C ALA A 89 -3.18 3.03 16.24
N GLY A 90 -3.97 2.83 17.30
CA GLY A 90 -4.63 3.91 18.02
C GLY A 90 -5.79 4.54 17.24
N GLU A 91 -6.34 3.85 16.24
CA GLU A 91 -7.53 4.31 15.52
C GLU A 91 -8.76 4.29 16.42
N LYS A 92 -9.67 5.24 16.24
CA LYS A 92 -10.95 5.22 16.95
C LYS A 92 -11.75 3.98 16.51
N SER A 93 -12.54 3.41 17.43
CA SER A 93 -13.25 2.15 17.18
C SER A 93 -14.15 2.18 15.93
N GLU A 94 -14.84 3.30 15.67
CA GLU A 94 -15.67 3.45 14.48
C GLU A 94 -14.84 3.49 13.19
N GLU A 95 -13.73 4.24 13.19
CA GLU A 95 -12.81 4.32 12.03
C GLU A 95 -12.20 2.94 11.72
N ALA A 96 -11.74 2.22 12.75
CA ALA A 96 -11.23 0.86 12.61
C ALA A 96 -12.29 -0.10 12.03
N ARG A 97 -13.55 0.04 12.45
CA ARG A 97 -14.68 -0.78 11.97
C ARG A 97 -15.04 -0.49 10.53
N GLU A 98 -14.93 0.76 10.09
CA GLU A 98 -15.13 1.14 8.68
C GLU A 98 -14.07 0.49 7.77
N ARG A 99 -12.85 0.30 8.29
CA ARG A 99 -11.73 -0.36 7.58
C ARG A 99 -11.77 -1.89 7.60
N ARG A 100 -12.79 -2.53 8.18
CA ARG A 100 -12.85 -4.01 8.29
C ARG A 100 -12.73 -4.76 6.96
N PHE A 101 -13.13 -4.11 5.86
CA PHE A 101 -13.06 -4.68 4.50
C PHE A 101 -11.70 -4.48 3.82
N ALA A 102 -10.79 -3.71 4.43
CA ALA A 102 -9.44 -3.52 3.91
C ALA A 102 -8.64 -4.81 4.04
N PHE A 103 -7.81 -5.11 3.04
CA PHE A 103 -6.90 -6.27 3.08
C PHE A 103 -5.58 -5.92 3.78
N GLY A 104 -5.23 -4.64 3.79
CA GLY A 104 -4.14 -4.08 4.58
C GLY A 104 -4.41 -2.61 4.88
N VAL A 105 -3.70 -2.08 5.88
CA VAL A 105 -3.68 -0.66 6.23
C VAL A 105 -2.26 -0.28 6.61
N ALA A 106 -1.75 0.75 5.96
CA ALA A 106 -0.53 1.43 6.36
C ALA A 106 -0.80 2.58 7.33
N THR A 107 0.10 2.71 8.31
CA THR A 107 0.20 3.85 9.22
C THR A 107 1.63 4.40 9.15
N ARG A 108 1.92 5.48 9.89
CA ARG A 108 3.23 6.15 9.86
C ARG A 108 4.44 5.25 10.13
N GLY A 109 4.29 4.16 10.88
CA GLY A 109 5.40 3.26 11.23
C GLY A 109 5.01 1.78 11.31
N ALA A 110 3.82 1.43 10.84
CA ALA A 110 3.37 0.05 10.87
C ALA A 110 2.43 -0.30 9.73
N LEU A 111 2.55 -1.53 9.28
CA LEU A 111 1.71 -2.16 8.28
C LEU A 111 0.84 -3.22 8.97
N PHE A 112 -0.47 -3.14 8.75
CA PHE A 112 -1.46 -4.06 9.30
C PHE A 112 -2.04 -4.87 8.14
N LEU A 113 -2.00 -6.21 8.20
CA LEU A 113 -2.43 -7.08 7.11
C LEU A 113 -3.42 -8.13 7.59
N ARG A 114 -4.45 -8.39 6.77
CA ARG A 114 -5.41 -9.49 6.95
C ARG A 114 -4.80 -10.82 6.50
N GLY A 115 -4.30 -11.60 7.45
CA GLY A 115 -3.65 -12.90 7.21
C GLY A 115 -4.59 -13.94 6.58
N ASP A 116 -5.88 -13.90 6.88
CA ASP A 116 -6.89 -14.77 6.26
C ASP A 116 -7.10 -14.48 4.76
N TYR A 117 -6.87 -13.23 4.33
CA TYR A 117 -6.83 -12.86 2.91
C TYR A 117 -5.48 -13.22 2.28
N LEU A 118 -4.37 -12.90 2.94
CA LEU A 118 -3.02 -13.25 2.45
C LEU A 118 -2.89 -14.76 2.18
N ALA A 119 -3.43 -15.61 3.06
CA ALA A 119 -3.40 -17.05 2.92
C ALA A 119 -4.07 -17.56 1.63
N ARG A 120 -5.06 -16.83 1.09
CA ARG A 120 -5.78 -17.17 -0.14
C ARG A 120 -5.13 -16.58 -1.40
N MET A 121 -4.19 -15.65 -1.24
CA MET A 121 -3.47 -15.03 -2.35
C MET A 121 -2.25 -15.86 -2.75
N ASN A 122 -2.00 -15.94 -4.06
CA ASN A 122 -0.70 -16.38 -4.57
C ASN A 122 0.40 -15.35 -4.24
N LEU A 123 1.67 -15.71 -4.45
CA LEU A 123 2.81 -14.83 -4.12
C LEU A 123 2.73 -13.47 -4.82
N ALA A 124 2.30 -13.42 -6.08
CA ALA A 124 2.13 -12.18 -6.82
C ALA A 124 1.05 -11.26 -6.18
N GLY A 125 -0.06 -11.83 -5.70
CA GLY A 125 -1.12 -11.11 -5.01
C GLY A 125 -0.67 -10.59 -3.64
N ARG A 126 0.05 -11.41 -2.87
CA ARG A 126 0.66 -10.98 -1.59
C ARG A 126 1.65 -9.84 -1.81
N ALA A 127 2.54 -9.99 -2.79
CA ALA A 127 3.52 -8.97 -3.12
C ALA A 127 2.87 -7.67 -3.59
N SER A 128 1.79 -7.78 -4.38
CA SER A 128 1.02 -6.62 -4.82
C SER A 128 0.43 -5.83 -3.66
N LEU A 129 -0.21 -6.52 -2.70
CA LEU A 129 -0.81 -5.89 -1.53
C LEU A 129 0.25 -5.24 -0.65
N ILE A 130 1.31 -5.98 -0.31
CA ILE A 130 2.39 -5.49 0.55
C ILE A 130 3.07 -4.26 -0.07
N ALA A 131 3.37 -4.29 -1.37
CA ALA A 131 4.01 -3.16 -2.06
C ALA A 131 3.09 -1.93 -2.13
N HIS A 132 1.79 -2.12 -2.39
CA HIS A 132 0.81 -1.04 -2.38
C HIS A 132 0.77 -0.37 -1.01
N GLU A 133 0.55 -1.14 0.06
CA GLU A 133 0.43 -0.59 1.41
C GLU A 133 1.75 0.03 1.92
N LEU A 134 2.90 -0.61 1.68
CA LEU A 134 4.20 -0.01 2.04
C LEU A 134 4.42 1.33 1.34
N THR A 135 3.88 1.52 0.13
CA THR A 135 4.00 2.80 -0.58
C THR A 135 3.38 3.95 0.22
N HIS A 136 2.28 3.70 0.93
CA HIS A 136 1.67 4.70 1.80
C HIS A 136 2.54 5.07 3.00
N ILE A 137 3.31 4.13 3.56
CA ILE A 137 4.30 4.45 4.61
C ILE A 137 5.39 5.37 4.05
N SER A 138 5.86 5.10 2.83
CA SER A 138 6.83 5.96 2.15
C SER A 138 6.28 7.36 1.84
N GLN A 139 5.04 7.45 1.38
CA GLN A 139 4.34 8.72 1.16
C GLN A 139 4.17 9.52 2.46
N ASP A 140 3.85 8.85 3.57
CA ASP A 140 3.78 9.49 4.89
C ASP A 140 5.15 9.99 5.37
N ARG A 141 6.22 9.25 5.06
CA ARG A 141 7.60 9.68 5.32
C ARG A 141 7.97 10.91 4.50
N LEU A 142 7.64 10.94 3.21
CA LEU A 142 7.92 12.06 2.31
C LEU A 142 7.28 13.37 2.80
N ARG A 143 6.03 13.32 3.29
CA ARG A 143 5.30 14.50 3.76
C ARG A 143 5.51 14.82 5.24
N GLN A 144 6.42 14.13 5.93
CA GLN A 144 6.58 14.24 7.37
C GLN A 144 6.79 15.70 7.80
N GLY A 145 5.97 16.16 8.75
CA GLY A 145 6.03 17.52 9.30
C GLY A 145 4.96 18.45 8.72
N GLY A 146 4.44 18.15 7.53
CA GLY A 146 3.36 18.92 6.92
C GLY A 146 1.97 18.43 7.31
N ARG A 147 0.98 19.34 7.17
CA ARG A 147 -0.44 19.09 7.48
C ARG A 147 -1.27 18.77 6.24
N ALA A 148 -0.83 19.22 5.08
CA ALA A 148 -1.51 18.98 3.82
C ALA A 148 -1.27 17.57 3.29
N ARG A 149 -2.10 17.14 2.33
CA ARG A 149 -1.98 15.84 1.66
C ARG A 149 -2.12 16.01 0.14
N PRO A 150 -1.38 15.22 -0.66
CA PRO A 150 -1.64 15.11 -2.08
C PRO A 150 -3.07 14.67 -2.36
N ALA A 151 -3.54 14.95 -3.58
CA ALA A 151 -4.82 14.43 -4.07
C ALA A 151 -4.87 12.90 -3.95
N GLN A 152 -6.02 12.36 -3.55
CA GLN A 152 -6.19 10.92 -3.32
C GLN A 152 -5.81 10.10 -4.56
N TRP A 153 -6.20 10.53 -5.76
CA TRP A 153 -5.80 9.85 -7.00
C TRP A 153 -4.28 9.77 -7.20
N VAL A 154 -3.50 10.74 -6.71
CA VAL A 154 -2.03 10.68 -6.78
C VAL A 154 -1.50 9.64 -5.81
N LEU A 155 -2.02 9.61 -4.58
CA LEU A 155 -1.59 8.67 -3.55
C LEU A 155 -1.83 7.22 -3.98
N GLU A 156 -3.07 6.93 -4.39
CA GLU A 156 -3.51 5.60 -4.81
C GLU A 156 -2.89 5.20 -6.15
N GLY A 157 -2.81 6.13 -7.11
CA GLY A 157 -2.19 5.89 -8.40
C GLY A 157 -0.69 5.58 -8.29
N HIS A 158 0.02 6.26 -7.38
CA HIS A 158 1.43 5.97 -7.10
C HIS A 158 1.61 4.62 -6.39
N ALA A 159 0.74 4.29 -5.44
CA ALA A 159 0.75 2.97 -4.79
C ALA A 159 0.52 1.83 -5.80
N GLU A 160 -0.40 2.00 -6.76
CA GLU A 160 -0.59 1.05 -7.86
C GLU A 160 0.61 0.98 -8.81
N TRP A 161 1.22 2.12 -9.15
CA TRP A 161 2.42 2.16 -9.99
C TRP A 161 3.59 1.40 -9.34
N VAL A 162 3.86 1.66 -8.06
CA VAL A 162 4.91 0.98 -7.29
C VAL A 162 4.63 -0.51 -7.17
N LYS A 163 3.38 -0.89 -6.86
CA LYS A 163 2.94 -2.29 -6.84
C LYS A 163 3.31 -3.02 -8.13
N PHE A 164 3.00 -2.45 -9.29
CA PHE A 164 3.33 -3.10 -10.56
C PHE A 164 4.83 -3.14 -10.85
N LYS A 165 5.59 -2.11 -10.46
CA LYS A 165 7.05 -2.14 -10.57
C LYS A 165 7.68 -3.21 -9.68
N VAL A 166 7.21 -3.37 -8.45
CA VAL A 166 7.73 -4.39 -7.53
C VAL A 166 7.41 -5.80 -8.06
N VAL A 167 6.19 -6.04 -8.51
CA VAL A 167 5.78 -7.34 -9.08
C VAL A 167 6.61 -7.69 -10.32
N ASP A 168 6.94 -6.69 -11.16
CA ASP A 168 7.84 -6.83 -12.31
C ASP A 168 9.29 -7.14 -11.88
N LEU A 169 9.84 -6.40 -10.92
CA LEU A 169 11.19 -6.61 -10.38
C LEU A 169 11.36 -7.95 -9.63
N LEU A 170 10.26 -8.52 -9.13
CA LEU A 170 10.22 -9.87 -8.56
C LEU A 170 10.08 -10.96 -9.63
N GLY A 171 9.79 -10.60 -10.89
CA GLY A 171 9.61 -11.52 -12.00
C GLY A 171 8.26 -12.25 -12.00
N TYR A 172 7.28 -11.77 -11.25
CA TYR A 172 5.98 -12.41 -11.14
C TYR A 172 5.01 -12.05 -12.27
N ARG A 173 5.09 -10.82 -12.77
CA ARG A 173 4.34 -10.35 -13.93
C ARG A 173 5.04 -9.14 -14.54
N ALA A 174 5.18 -9.11 -15.86
CA ALA A 174 5.75 -7.97 -16.55
C ALA A 174 4.95 -6.68 -16.31
N TYR A 175 5.64 -5.54 -16.17
CA TYR A 175 4.98 -4.25 -15.97
C TYR A 175 3.96 -3.93 -17.09
N ALA A 176 4.33 -4.21 -18.34
CA ALA A 176 3.47 -3.98 -19.51
C ALA A 176 2.15 -4.80 -19.43
N GLU A 177 2.21 -6.05 -18.97
CA GLU A 177 1.01 -6.88 -18.81
C GLU A 177 0.08 -6.31 -17.74
N SER A 178 0.63 -5.83 -16.62
CA SER A 178 -0.15 -5.18 -15.56
C SER A 178 -0.83 -3.90 -16.05
N ARG A 179 -0.11 -3.09 -16.82
CA ARG A 179 -0.64 -1.88 -17.46
C ARG A 179 -1.77 -2.22 -18.43
N ASP A 180 -1.61 -3.26 -19.25
CA ASP A 180 -2.63 -3.69 -20.21
C ASP A 180 -3.89 -4.20 -19.52
N ILE A 181 -3.78 -4.86 -18.35
CA ILE A 181 -4.94 -5.23 -17.53
C ILE A 181 -5.74 -3.98 -17.13
N MET A 182 -5.05 -2.93 -16.68
CA MET A 182 -5.72 -1.68 -16.27
C MET A 182 -6.33 -0.93 -17.46
N VAL A 183 -5.66 -0.92 -18.62
CA VAL A 183 -6.24 -0.38 -19.86
C VAL A 183 -7.50 -1.15 -20.25
N ARG A 184 -7.46 -2.49 -20.23
CA ARG A 184 -8.64 -3.31 -20.53
C ARG A 184 -9.78 -3.11 -19.53
N ALA A 185 -9.47 -2.95 -18.25
CA ALA A 185 -10.47 -2.65 -17.22
C ALA A 185 -11.13 -1.29 -17.45
N ALA A 186 -10.35 -0.27 -17.84
CA ALA A 186 -10.89 1.04 -18.22
C ALA A 186 -11.79 0.94 -19.46
N LEU A 187 -11.34 0.24 -20.51
CA LEU A 187 -12.10 0.05 -21.75
C LEU A 187 -13.37 -0.79 -21.59
N GLY A 188 -13.35 -1.77 -20.69
CA GLY A 188 -14.52 -2.59 -20.34
C GLY A 188 -15.54 -1.84 -19.48
N SER A 189 -15.22 -0.64 -19.03
CA SER A 189 -16.09 0.24 -18.24
C SER A 189 -16.60 1.41 -19.09
N THR A 190 -17.63 2.12 -18.63
CA THR A 190 -18.06 3.36 -19.28
C THR A 190 -17.13 4.51 -18.90
N ILE A 191 -16.05 4.70 -19.66
CA ILE A 191 -15.04 5.77 -19.42
C ILE A 191 -15.70 7.15 -19.30
N GLN A 192 -16.76 7.41 -20.06
CA GLN A 192 -17.52 8.66 -20.01
C GLN A 192 -18.18 8.90 -18.63
N SER A 193 -18.37 7.86 -17.83
CA SER A 193 -18.90 7.95 -16.48
C SER A 193 -17.81 8.18 -15.41
N PHE A 194 -16.53 8.15 -15.80
CA PHE A 194 -15.43 8.32 -14.86
C PHE A 194 -15.37 9.79 -14.41
N PRO A 195 -15.22 10.06 -13.12
CA PRO A 195 -15.02 11.42 -12.64
C PRO A 195 -13.65 11.96 -13.08
N ASP A 196 -13.55 13.27 -13.29
CA ASP A 196 -12.27 13.95 -13.53
C ASP A 196 -11.32 13.84 -12.34
N LEU A 197 -10.01 13.86 -12.60
CA LEU A 197 -8.99 13.79 -11.55
C LEU A 197 -9.18 14.86 -10.45
N PRO A 198 -9.55 16.13 -10.74
CA PRO A 198 -9.86 17.10 -9.70
C PRO A 198 -11.00 16.67 -8.76
N ALA A 199 -11.97 15.87 -9.25
CA ALA A 199 -13.05 15.33 -8.44
C ALA A 199 -12.64 14.09 -7.62
N LEU A 200 -11.40 13.60 -7.77
CA LEU A 200 -10.80 12.51 -6.99
C LEU A 200 -9.69 13.02 -6.05
N THR A 201 -9.82 14.27 -5.60
CA THR A 201 -8.82 14.89 -4.73
C THR A 201 -8.97 14.45 -3.28
N ASP A 202 -10.20 14.31 -2.79
CA ASP A 202 -10.48 13.95 -1.41
C ASP A 202 -10.93 12.48 -1.24
N ASN A 203 -10.74 11.96 -0.04
CA ASN A 203 -11.06 10.56 0.29
C ASN A 203 -12.56 10.23 0.20
N ALA A 204 -13.45 11.18 0.52
CA ALA A 204 -14.88 10.94 0.46
C ALA A 204 -15.35 10.77 -0.99
N ALA A 205 -14.91 11.66 -1.88
CA ALA A 205 -15.18 11.57 -3.31
C ALA A 205 -14.51 10.32 -3.93
N TRP A 206 -13.33 9.92 -3.46
CA TRP A 206 -12.69 8.67 -3.86
C TRP A 206 -13.52 7.43 -3.50
N ILE A 207 -14.02 7.36 -2.27
CA ILE A 207 -14.88 6.25 -1.80
C ILE A 207 -16.17 6.22 -2.62
N GLU A 208 -16.78 7.38 -2.86
CA GLU A 208 -18.01 7.47 -3.65
C GLU A 208 -17.77 7.03 -5.11
N ALA A 209 -16.68 7.47 -5.74
CA ALA A 209 -16.30 7.00 -7.06
C ALA A 209 -16.08 5.49 -7.08
N THR A 210 -15.36 4.96 -6.09
CA THR A 210 -15.11 3.52 -5.95
C THR A 210 -16.41 2.71 -5.83
N ARG A 211 -17.42 3.22 -5.12
CA ARG A 211 -18.75 2.60 -5.05
C ARG A 211 -19.51 2.69 -6.37
N ARG A 212 -19.43 3.84 -7.05
CA ARG A 212 -20.21 4.14 -8.26
C ARG A 212 -19.69 3.44 -9.51
N ILE A 213 -18.38 3.43 -9.74
CA ILE A 213 -17.76 2.87 -10.96
C ILE A 213 -16.91 1.62 -10.69
N GLY A 214 -16.74 1.24 -9.42
CA GLY A 214 -15.98 0.07 -9.00
C GLY A 214 -14.49 0.35 -8.77
N ALA A 215 -13.89 -0.39 -7.82
CA ALA A 215 -12.48 -0.22 -7.44
C ALA A 215 -11.50 -0.36 -8.62
N MET A 216 -11.68 -1.35 -9.50
CA MET A 216 -10.77 -1.52 -10.64
C MET A 216 -10.78 -0.32 -11.59
N ALA A 217 -11.94 0.31 -11.82
CA ALA A 217 -12.02 1.50 -12.65
C ALA A 217 -11.41 2.73 -11.96
N THR A 218 -11.72 2.96 -10.68
CA THR A 218 -11.20 4.10 -9.91
C THR A 218 -9.68 4.04 -9.75
N TYR A 219 -9.16 2.90 -9.29
CA TYR A 219 -7.72 2.68 -9.12
C TYR A 219 -7.01 2.62 -10.48
N GLY A 220 -7.62 2.01 -11.50
CA GLY A 220 -7.10 1.98 -12.86
C GLY A 220 -6.94 3.37 -13.47
N GLN A 221 -7.92 4.26 -13.29
CA GLN A 221 -7.80 5.65 -13.74
C GLN A 221 -6.64 6.38 -13.04
N ALA A 222 -6.55 6.26 -11.71
CA ALA A 222 -5.49 6.87 -10.92
C ALA A 222 -4.09 6.35 -11.32
N PHE A 223 -3.96 5.03 -11.49
CA PHE A 223 -2.75 4.39 -11.99
C PHE A 223 -2.35 4.93 -13.36
N LEU A 224 -3.26 4.97 -14.34
CA LEU A 224 -2.95 5.44 -15.70
C LEU A 224 -2.55 6.92 -15.72
N ALA A 225 -3.12 7.74 -14.83
CA ALA A 225 -2.72 9.14 -14.68
C ALA A 225 -1.29 9.24 -14.13
N VAL A 226 -0.97 8.50 -13.06
CA VAL A 226 0.38 8.50 -12.47
C VAL A 226 1.41 7.85 -13.41
N ASP A 227 1.07 6.76 -14.08
CA ASP A 227 1.91 6.14 -15.10
C ASP A 227 2.26 7.13 -16.20
N TRP A 228 1.29 7.89 -16.70
CA TRP A 228 1.55 8.94 -17.68
C TRP A 228 2.42 10.07 -17.11
N LEU A 229 2.20 10.49 -15.86
CA LEU A 229 3.03 11.50 -15.19
C LEU A 229 4.50 11.03 -15.07
N VAL A 230 4.71 9.77 -14.71
CA VAL A 230 6.03 9.15 -14.64
C VAL A 230 6.65 8.96 -16.03
N GLU A 231 5.87 8.58 -17.04
CA GLU A 231 6.31 8.52 -18.45
C GLU A 231 6.85 9.88 -18.93
N GLN A 232 6.23 11.00 -18.51
CA GLN A 232 6.63 12.34 -18.94
C GLN A 232 7.79 12.94 -18.14
N TYR A 233 7.81 12.75 -16.81
CA TYR A 233 8.69 13.50 -15.92
C TYR A 233 9.60 12.61 -15.04
N GLY A 234 9.41 11.29 -15.07
CA GLY A 234 10.13 10.34 -14.26
C GLY A 234 9.64 10.25 -12.80
N ASN A 235 9.96 9.13 -12.14
CA ASN A 235 9.55 8.89 -10.76
C ASN A 235 10.16 9.91 -9.78
N ALA A 236 11.41 10.32 -10.00
CA ALA A 236 12.08 11.30 -9.15
C ALA A 236 11.29 12.62 -9.01
N LYS A 237 10.66 13.09 -10.09
CA LYS A 237 9.79 14.28 -10.05
C LYS A 237 8.49 14.03 -9.28
N LEU A 238 7.92 12.84 -9.38
CA LEU A 238 6.76 12.49 -8.55
C LEU A 238 7.12 12.43 -7.07
N LEU A 239 8.27 11.86 -6.71
CA LEU A 239 8.76 11.84 -5.33
C LEU A 239 9.08 13.25 -4.81
N GLU A 240 9.66 14.11 -5.65
CA GLU A 240 9.86 15.53 -5.34
C GLU A 240 8.51 16.20 -5.04
N PHE A 241 7.50 16.02 -5.90
CA PHE A 241 6.15 16.57 -5.69
C PHE A 241 5.52 16.08 -4.37
N LEU A 242 5.59 14.78 -4.08
CA LEU A 242 5.06 14.20 -2.84
C LEU A 242 5.80 14.75 -1.61
N GLY A 243 7.13 14.92 -1.70
CA GLY A 243 7.96 15.47 -0.62
C GLY A 243 7.66 16.93 -0.29
N ARG A 244 7.15 17.72 -1.25
CA ARG A 244 6.77 19.12 -1.01
C ARG A 244 5.65 19.28 0.01
N PHE A 245 4.85 18.25 0.24
CA PHE A 245 3.82 18.26 1.28
C PHE A 245 4.37 18.23 2.71
N ALA A 246 5.69 18.10 2.90
CA ALA A 246 6.34 18.37 4.18
C ALA A 246 6.44 19.87 4.52
N LEU A 247 6.30 20.74 3.51
CA LEU A 247 6.42 22.19 3.65
C LEU A 247 5.10 22.80 4.13
N ASP A 248 5.20 23.90 4.89
CA ASP A 248 4.05 24.73 5.26
C ASP A 248 3.79 25.78 4.18
N ALA A 249 3.41 25.32 2.99
CA ALA A 249 3.04 26.16 1.84
C ALA A 249 1.69 25.70 1.25
N ASP A 250 1.04 26.56 0.47
CA ASP A 250 -0.25 26.21 -0.15
C ASP A 250 -0.09 24.98 -1.06
N PRO A 251 -0.88 23.90 -0.86
CA PRO A 251 -0.80 22.67 -1.67
C PRO A 251 -0.93 22.90 -3.17
N ARG A 252 -1.65 23.96 -3.58
CA ARG A 252 -1.80 24.35 -4.99
C ARG A 252 -0.49 24.81 -5.61
N GLU A 253 0.47 25.25 -4.79
CA GLU A 253 1.79 25.67 -5.24
C GLU A 253 2.68 24.48 -5.57
N HIS A 254 2.50 23.35 -4.87
CA HIS A 254 3.42 22.23 -4.99
C HIS A 254 3.50 21.68 -6.41
N TRP A 255 2.37 21.60 -7.10
CA TRP A 255 2.29 21.11 -8.47
C TRP A 255 3.10 22.00 -9.43
N ARG A 256 2.85 23.32 -9.41
CA ARG A 256 3.47 24.26 -10.35
C ARG A 256 4.99 24.35 -10.18
N THR A 257 5.51 24.04 -8.99
CA THR A 257 6.95 24.05 -8.75
C THR A 257 7.65 22.87 -9.42
N VAL A 258 6.96 21.74 -9.57
CA VAL A 258 7.60 20.48 -9.99
C VAL A 258 7.28 20.14 -11.44
N PHE A 259 6.04 20.37 -11.87
CA PHE A 259 5.56 19.98 -13.18
C PHE A 259 5.38 21.19 -14.11
N PRO A 260 5.83 21.10 -15.37
CA PRO A 260 5.67 22.19 -16.35
C PRO A 260 4.21 22.48 -16.74
N LEU A 261 3.37 21.44 -16.84
CA LEU A 261 1.94 21.61 -17.12
C LEU A 261 1.24 22.07 -15.84
N SER A 262 0.27 22.97 -15.95
CA SER A 262 -0.63 23.23 -14.83
C SER A 262 -1.45 21.99 -14.49
N TYR A 263 -1.95 21.90 -13.25
CA TYR A 263 -2.76 20.78 -12.80
C TYR A 263 -4.00 20.54 -13.68
N ARG A 264 -4.65 21.64 -14.09
CA ARG A 264 -5.82 21.59 -14.98
C ARG A 264 -5.44 21.10 -16.38
N GLU A 265 -4.38 21.64 -16.98
CA GLU A 265 -3.93 21.19 -18.30
C GLU A 265 -3.52 19.70 -18.29
N PHE A 266 -2.89 19.23 -17.22
CA PHE A 266 -2.59 17.81 -17.07
C PHE A 266 -3.87 16.98 -17.01
N ALA A 267 -4.84 17.37 -16.16
CA ALA A 267 -6.12 16.66 -16.03
C ALA A 267 -6.90 16.60 -17.35
N ASP A 268 -6.97 17.71 -18.10
CA ASP A 268 -7.69 17.79 -19.37
C ASP A 268 -7.01 16.93 -20.46
N LYS A 269 -5.68 16.97 -20.53
CA LYS A 269 -4.91 16.11 -21.46
C LYS A 269 -5.01 14.64 -21.07
N PHE A 270 -4.99 14.33 -19.78
CA PHE A 270 -5.19 12.97 -19.30
C PHE A 270 -6.59 12.45 -19.66
N ARG A 271 -7.65 13.26 -19.47
CA ARG A 271 -9.02 12.92 -19.90
C ARG A 271 -9.06 12.57 -21.37
N THR A 272 -8.46 13.42 -22.22
CA THR A 272 -8.36 13.18 -23.67
C THR A 272 -7.64 11.86 -23.98
N ARG A 273 -6.54 11.56 -23.28
CA ARG A 273 -5.79 10.30 -23.46
C ARG A 273 -6.61 9.08 -23.03
N LEU A 274 -7.32 9.19 -21.92
CA LEU A 274 -8.16 8.14 -21.37
C LEU A 274 -9.33 7.81 -22.31
N GLU A 275 -10.01 8.82 -22.85
CA GLU A 275 -11.08 8.66 -23.86
C GLU A 275 -10.55 8.17 -25.21
N GLY A 276 -9.27 8.43 -25.49
CA GLY A 276 -8.56 7.94 -26.66
C GLY A 276 -8.04 6.50 -26.53
N LEU A 277 -8.17 5.86 -25.36
CA LEU A 277 -7.79 4.45 -25.20
C LEU A 277 -8.57 3.60 -26.22
N GLY A 278 -7.88 2.72 -26.93
CA GLY A 278 -8.48 1.86 -27.96
C GLY A 278 -8.58 2.48 -29.35
N ARG A 279 -8.26 3.77 -29.54
CA ARG A 279 -8.07 4.33 -30.89
C ARG A 279 -6.75 3.83 -31.49
N PRO A 280 -6.71 3.43 -32.77
CA PRO A 280 -5.45 3.10 -33.44
C PRO A 280 -4.47 4.27 -33.33
N ARG A 281 -3.23 4.00 -32.92
CA ARG A 281 -2.17 5.01 -32.96
C ARG A 281 -1.97 5.42 -34.43
N PRO A 282 -1.94 6.71 -34.77
CA PRO A 282 -1.60 7.13 -36.13
C PRO A 282 -0.25 6.52 -36.52
N PRO A 283 -0.09 6.04 -37.78
CA PRO A 283 1.21 5.57 -38.24
C PRO A 283 2.24 6.69 -38.03
N ALA A 284 3.44 6.31 -37.57
CA ALA A 284 4.52 7.26 -37.40
C ALA A 284 4.75 8.02 -38.72
N PRO A 285 4.95 9.35 -38.68
CA PRO A 285 5.28 10.10 -39.89
C PRO A 285 6.52 9.47 -40.50
N ARG A 286 6.40 8.98 -41.74
CA ARG A 286 7.55 8.56 -42.52
C ARG A 286 8.38 9.82 -42.73
N GLY A 287 9.55 9.88 -42.10
CA GLY A 287 10.50 10.94 -42.35
C GLY A 287 10.80 11.02 -43.84
N SER A 288 10.59 12.21 -44.40
CA SER A 288 11.09 12.64 -45.71
C SER A 288 12.53 13.11 -45.57
#